data_AF-A0A7J8NPD3-F1
#
_entry.id   AF-A0A7J8NPD3-F1
#
_cell.length_a   1.000
_cell.length_b   1.000
_cell.length_c   1.000
_cell.angle_alpha   90.00
_cell.angle_beta   90.00
_cell.angle_gamma   90.00
#
_symmetry.space_group_name_H-M   'P 1'
#
loop_
_entity.id
_entity.type
_entity.pdbx_description
1 polymer ?
#
loop_
_entity_poly.entity_id
_entity_poly.type
_entity_poly.pdbx_seq_one_letter_code
_entity_poly.pdbx_strand_id
1 'polypeptide(L)'
;MGEENKTRNLPHVNLPIPSPRPHNPHVPFRKTLSLQRHQNHLSHHRLHLQSFFPNPCSTTSADLETISDGFDEGGSNQAPSTKVYLQTFCSVGSNSLVTLIKKLVDTGDRPVLVYDGFLRWALDVAKQFGIPSAVFFTQSCAVNNVYYHVSKGILQLPLLPEVNVSLPGLPLLQVSELPSFISDYEPQSAWFDVIVKQFENVDGADW
;
A
#
# COMPACT_ATOMS: atom_id res chain seq x y z
N MET A 1 -43.67 -3.14 -12.62
CA MET A 1 -42.57 -4.11 -12.53
C MET A 1 -41.37 -3.47 -13.20
N GLY A 2 -40.45 -2.95 -12.41
CA GLY A 2 -39.28 -2.20 -12.84
C GLY A 2 -38.44 -1.94 -11.60
N GLU A 3 -37.54 -2.87 -11.29
CA GLU A 3 -36.56 -2.69 -10.22
C GLU A 3 -35.54 -1.64 -10.68
N GLU A 4 -35.61 -0.45 -10.06
CA GLU A 4 -34.51 0.51 -10.11
C GLU A 4 -33.29 -0.12 -9.43
N ASN A 5 -32.31 -0.50 -10.25
CA ASN A 5 -31.00 -0.95 -9.79
C ASN A 5 -30.27 0.21 -9.10
N LYS A 6 -30.54 0.38 -7.80
CA LYS A 6 -29.79 1.26 -6.92
C LYS A 6 -28.37 0.70 -6.83
N THR A 7 -27.42 1.27 -7.57
CA THR A 7 -25.99 0.96 -7.45
C THR A 7 -25.57 1.20 -6.00
N ARG A 8 -25.47 0.12 -5.21
CA ARG A 8 -24.92 0.14 -3.85
C ARG A 8 -23.43 0.43 -3.97
N ASN A 9 -23.03 1.65 -3.59
CA ASN A 9 -21.63 2.04 -3.54
C ASN A 9 -20.90 1.24 -2.45
N LEU A 10 -19.75 0.68 -2.79
CA LEU A 10 -18.94 -0.17 -1.91
C LEU A 10 -18.07 0.68 -0.98
N PRO A 11 -17.99 0.39 0.33
CA PRO A 11 -17.03 1.03 1.21
C PRO A 11 -15.60 0.78 0.73
N HIS A 12 -14.71 1.77 0.83
CA HIS A 12 -13.29 1.61 0.47
C HIS A 12 -12.45 1.64 1.73
N VAL A 13 -11.60 0.62 1.91
CA VAL A 13 -10.58 0.54 2.95
C VAL A 13 -9.25 0.95 2.33
N ASN A 14 -8.73 2.11 2.71
CA ASN A 14 -7.43 2.59 2.21
C ASN A 14 -6.35 2.30 3.26
N LEU A 15 -5.35 1.49 2.89
CA LEU A 15 -4.26 1.08 3.76
C LEU A 15 -2.91 1.64 3.25
N PRO A 16 -2.47 2.81 3.74
CA PRO A 16 -1.17 3.39 3.39
C PRO A 16 -0.03 2.71 4.15
N ILE A 17 1.19 2.79 3.61
CA ILE A 17 2.36 2.41 4.40
C ILE A 17 2.60 3.40 5.57
N PRO A 18 2.86 2.92 6.79
CA PRO A 18 3.41 3.73 7.86
C PRO A 18 4.81 4.18 7.47
N SER A 19 4.95 5.38 6.92
CA SER A 19 6.26 6.01 6.76
C SER A 19 6.16 7.50 7.04
N PRO A 20 7.16 8.10 7.73
CA PRO A 20 7.24 9.53 7.93
C PRO A 20 7.68 10.27 6.65
N ARG A 21 7.36 9.75 5.46
CA ARG A 21 7.69 10.43 4.20
C ARG A 21 6.79 11.67 4.06
N PRO A 22 7.35 12.88 3.92
CA PRO A 22 6.56 14.11 3.77
C PRO A 22 5.65 14.11 2.54
N HIS A 23 5.87 13.18 1.60
CA HIS A 23 5.13 13.00 0.35
C HIS A 23 4.57 11.58 0.28
N ASN A 24 3.61 11.24 1.15
CA ASN A 24 2.80 10.04 0.95
C ASN A 24 1.69 10.36 -0.08
N PRO A 25 1.74 9.82 -1.32
CA PRO A 25 0.78 10.19 -2.37
C PRO A 25 -0.64 9.68 -2.09
N HIS A 26 -0.84 8.83 -1.07
CA HIS A 26 -2.16 8.54 -0.53
C HIS A 26 -2.90 9.81 -0.06
N VAL A 27 -2.19 10.84 0.41
CA VAL A 27 -2.78 12.10 0.91
C VAL A 27 -3.37 12.95 -0.24
N PRO A 28 -2.65 13.26 -1.33
CA PRO A 28 -3.24 13.86 -2.53
C PRO A 28 -4.33 13.00 -3.18
N PHE A 29 -4.16 11.67 -3.27
CA PHE A 29 -5.16 10.75 -3.82
C PHE A 29 -6.49 10.83 -3.04
N ARG A 30 -6.41 10.96 -1.72
CA ARG A 30 -7.55 11.22 -0.82
C ARG A 30 -8.30 12.50 -1.19
N LYS A 31 -7.56 13.58 -1.50
CA LYS A 31 -8.13 14.89 -1.89
C LYS A 31 -8.80 14.86 -3.25
N THR A 32 -8.19 14.23 -4.26
CA THR A 32 -8.76 14.15 -5.61
C THR A 32 -10.07 13.36 -5.64
N LEU A 33 -10.14 12.22 -4.92
CA LEU A 33 -11.39 11.46 -4.77
C LEU A 33 -12.48 12.23 -4.01
N SER A 34 -12.10 13.15 -3.12
CA SER A 34 -13.04 14.00 -2.38
C SER A 34 -13.53 15.21 -3.20
N LEU A 35 -12.71 15.73 -4.12
CA LEU A 35 -13.06 16.89 -4.96
C LEU A 35 -14.03 16.51 -6.09
N GLN A 36 -13.90 15.31 -6.68
CA GLN A 36 -14.90 14.80 -7.63
C GLN A 36 -16.28 14.53 -6.99
N ARG A 37 -16.37 14.51 -5.65
CA ARG A 37 -17.61 14.33 -4.88
C ARG A 37 -18.41 15.59 -4.63
N HIS A 38 -17.81 16.78 -4.69
CA HIS A 38 -18.55 18.03 -4.44
C HIS A 38 -19.57 18.37 -5.54
N GLN A 39 -19.56 17.64 -6.66
CA GLN A 39 -20.59 17.78 -7.70
C GLN A 39 -21.76 16.79 -7.53
N ASN A 40 -21.64 15.74 -6.71
CA ASN A 40 -22.65 14.68 -6.57
C ASN A 40 -22.96 14.40 -5.09
N HIS A 41 -24.10 14.90 -4.60
CA HIS A 41 -24.63 14.65 -3.25
C HIS A 41 -24.97 13.16 -3.05
N LEU A 42 -24.06 12.38 -2.45
CA LEU A 42 -24.37 11.05 -1.91
C LEU A 42 -23.57 10.77 -0.62
N SER A 43 -24.25 10.28 0.41
CA SER A 43 -23.69 9.85 1.68
C SER A 43 -22.98 8.51 1.49
N HIS A 44 -21.67 8.46 1.76
CA HIS A 44 -20.86 7.25 1.61
C HIS A 44 -20.07 6.98 2.90
N HIS A 45 -20.16 5.77 3.47
CA HIS A 45 -19.25 5.31 4.53
C HIS A 45 -17.90 4.96 3.89
N ARG A 46 -16.87 5.78 4.13
CA ARG A 46 -15.47 5.47 3.81
C ARG A 46 -14.76 5.16 5.11
N LEU A 47 -14.09 4.01 5.16
CA LEU A 47 -13.31 3.59 6.31
C LEU A 47 -11.85 3.78 5.99
N HIS A 48 -11.24 4.77 6.64
CA HIS A 48 -9.87 5.15 6.33
C HIS A 48 -8.95 4.58 7.39
N LEU A 49 -7.93 3.81 6.99
CA LEU A 49 -6.95 3.22 7.90
C LEU A 49 -5.73 4.10 8.00
N GLN A 50 -5.42 4.52 9.21
CA GLN A 50 -4.17 5.22 9.52
C GLN A 50 -3.39 4.36 10.52
N SER A 51 -2.21 3.90 10.11
CA SER A 51 -1.17 3.50 11.05
C SER A 51 -0.67 4.77 11.74
N PHE A 52 -0.63 4.78 13.07
CA PHE A 52 -0.45 5.98 13.89
C PHE A 52 0.71 6.89 13.42
N PHE A 53 0.36 8.11 12.99
CA PHE A 53 1.21 9.31 13.06
C PHE A 53 0.39 10.41 13.71
N PRO A 54 0.98 11.26 14.58
CA PRO A 54 0.29 12.08 15.59
C PRO A 54 -0.56 13.25 15.07
N ASN A 55 -0.88 13.33 13.77
CA ASN A 55 -1.72 14.40 13.23
C ASN A 55 -2.96 13.84 12.52
N PRO A 56 -4.14 13.85 13.17
CA PRO A 56 -5.39 13.59 12.47
C PRO A 56 -5.66 14.76 11.52
N CYS A 57 -5.53 14.50 10.22
CA CYS A 57 -5.96 15.46 9.21
C CYS A 57 -7.49 15.52 9.25
N SER A 58 -8.02 16.64 9.74
CA SER A 58 -9.43 16.95 9.84
C SER A 58 -10.11 16.85 8.47
N THR A 59 -10.70 15.70 8.16
CA THR A 59 -11.57 15.53 7.00
C THR A 59 -12.92 15.04 7.48
N THR A 60 -13.90 15.93 7.40
CA THR A 60 -15.32 15.68 7.65
C THR A 60 -15.85 14.64 6.66
N SER A 61 -16.63 13.66 7.16
CA SER A 61 -17.41 12.64 6.43
C SER A 61 -16.78 11.23 6.17
N ALA A 62 -15.64 10.86 6.76
CA ALA A 62 -15.18 9.45 6.73
C ALA A 62 -15.11 8.89 8.16
N ASP A 63 -15.71 7.72 8.38
CA ASP A 63 -15.52 6.95 9.60
C ASP A 63 -14.05 6.51 9.62
N LEU A 64 -13.25 7.08 10.53
CA LEU A 64 -11.85 6.72 10.66
C LEU A 64 -11.76 5.45 11.51
N GLU A 65 -11.23 4.37 10.94
CA GLU A 65 -10.95 3.13 11.67
C GLU A 65 -9.43 2.93 11.69
N THR A 66 -8.89 2.30 12.72
CA THR A 66 -7.45 2.07 12.81
C THR A 66 -7.16 0.58 12.78
N ILE A 67 -5.97 0.24 12.30
CA ILE A 67 -5.36 -1.06 12.56
C ILE A 67 -4.11 -0.87 13.39
N SER A 68 -3.80 -1.88 14.20
CA SER A 68 -2.57 -1.91 14.98
C SER A 68 -1.39 -2.19 14.06
N ASP A 69 -0.27 -1.49 14.31
CA ASP A 69 1.03 -1.86 13.73
C ASP A 69 1.89 -2.71 14.66
N GLY A 70 1.33 -3.07 15.83
CA GLY A 70 2.00 -3.74 16.94
C GLY A 70 2.91 -2.85 17.78
N PHE A 71 2.94 -1.55 17.49
CA PHE A 71 3.68 -0.52 18.21
C PHE A 71 2.82 0.74 18.40
N ASP A 72 1.59 0.56 18.86
CA ASP A 72 0.51 1.56 18.77
C ASP A 72 0.80 2.89 19.51
N GLU A 73 1.72 2.89 20.47
CA GLU A 73 2.06 4.04 21.29
C GLU A 73 3.12 4.96 20.64
N GLY A 74 3.86 4.50 19.63
CA GLY A 74 4.96 5.28 19.04
C GLY A 74 5.49 4.79 17.69
N GLY A 75 4.77 3.86 17.05
CA GLY A 75 5.05 3.32 15.74
C GLY A 75 6.46 2.76 15.61
N SER A 76 7.10 3.03 14.47
CA SER A 76 8.44 2.52 14.17
C SER A 76 9.51 2.91 15.19
N ASN A 77 9.32 3.98 15.96
CA ASN A 77 10.29 4.44 16.96
C ASN A 77 10.32 3.56 18.22
N GLN A 78 9.28 2.76 18.47
CA GLN A 78 9.24 1.80 19.58
C GLN A 78 9.89 0.47 19.24
N ALA A 79 10.04 0.18 17.94
CA ALA A 79 10.59 -1.07 17.50
C ALA A 79 12.11 -1.13 17.74
N PRO A 80 12.64 -2.26 18.25
CA PRO A 80 14.09 -2.44 18.43
C PRO A 80 14.92 -2.32 17.14
N SER A 81 14.29 -2.52 15.97
CA SER A 81 14.90 -2.30 14.66
C SER A 81 13.82 -2.18 13.59
N THR A 82 14.18 -1.65 12.43
CA THR A 82 13.32 -1.62 11.23
C THR A 82 12.82 -3.00 10.84
N LYS A 83 13.67 -4.03 10.95
CA LYS A 83 13.30 -5.41 10.63
C LYS A 83 12.21 -5.92 11.56
N VAL A 84 12.36 -5.69 12.87
CA VAL A 84 11.35 -6.06 13.86
C VAL A 84 10.06 -5.29 13.61
N TYR A 85 10.14 -3.99 13.32
CA TYR A 85 8.96 -3.19 12.97
C TYR A 85 8.17 -3.80 11.81
N LEU A 86 8.83 -4.05 10.68
CA LEU A 86 8.18 -4.57 9.47
C LEU A 86 7.59 -5.97 9.67
N GLN A 87 8.27 -6.84 10.41
CA GLN A 87 7.78 -8.19 10.73
C GLN A 87 6.57 -8.14 11.66
N THR A 88 6.63 -7.33 12.72
CA THR A 88 5.51 -7.12 13.63
C THR A 88 4.33 -6.46 12.92
N PHE A 89 4.56 -5.47 12.06
CA PHE A 89 3.47 -4.85 11.33
C PHE A 89 2.81 -5.84 10.36
N CYS A 90 3.60 -6.68 9.70
CA CYS A 90 3.04 -7.75 8.87
C CYS A 90 2.15 -8.70 9.70
N SER A 91 2.59 -9.14 10.88
CA SER A 91 1.85 -10.11 11.70
C SER A 91 0.66 -9.49 12.46
N VAL A 92 0.87 -8.38 13.15
CA VAL A 92 -0.17 -7.69 13.93
C VAL A 92 -1.11 -6.92 13.02
N GLY A 93 -0.59 -6.23 12.02
CA GLY A 93 -1.37 -5.45 11.06
C GLY A 93 -2.29 -6.32 10.22
N SER A 94 -1.84 -7.49 9.76
CA SER A 94 -2.72 -8.43 9.04
C SER A 94 -3.88 -8.93 9.92
N ASN A 95 -3.61 -9.34 11.17
CA ASN A 95 -4.65 -9.78 12.11
C ASN A 95 -5.63 -8.67 12.48
N SER A 96 -5.12 -7.44 12.66
CA SER A 96 -5.94 -6.27 12.94
C SER A 96 -6.82 -5.92 11.72
N LEU A 97 -6.28 -6.01 10.50
CA LEU A 97 -7.03 -5.83 9.26
C LEU A 97 -8.11 -6.90 9.06
N VAL A 98 -7.83 -8.17 9.38
CA VAL A 98 -8.82 -9.26 9.38
C VAL A 98 -9.99 -8.92 10.30
N THR A 99 -9.69 -8.47 11.52
CA THR A 99 -10.71 -8.11 12.51
C THR A 99 -11.59 -6.96 11.99
N LEU A 100 -10.97 -5.96 11.39
CA LEU A 100 -11.69 -4.85 10.80
C LEU A 100 -12.57 -5.29 9.62
N ILE A 101 -12.02 -5.97 8.62
CA ILE A 101 -12.79 -6.40 7.44
C ILE A 101 -13.95 -7.29 7.86
N LYS A 102 -13.72 -8.21 8.82
CA LYS A 102 -14.78 -9.04 9.39
C LYS A 102 -15.91 -8.20 10.00
N LYS A 103 -15.57 -7.19 10.83
CA LYS A 103 -16.57 -6.27 11.40
C LYS A 103 -17.44 -5.63 10.31
N LEU A 104 -16.84 -5.22 9.19
CA LEU A 104 -17.56 -4.60 8.06
C LEU A 104 -18.46 -5.59 7.32
N VAL A 105 -17.93 -6.77 7.02
CA VAL A 105 -18.72 -7.81 6.36
C VAL A 105 -19.91 -8.23 7.23
N ASP A 106 -19.69 -8.37 8.55
CA ASP A 106 -20.73 -8.73 9.52
C ASP A 106 -21.81 -7.63 9.67
N THR A 107 -21.48 -6.34 9.43
CA THR A 107 -22.46 -5.24 9.35
C THR A 107 -23.21 -5.18 8.01
N GLY A 108 -22.93 -6.11 7.09
CA GLY A 108 -23.56 -6.18 5.77
C GLY A 108 -22.88 -5.32 4.71
N ASP A 109 -21.72 -4.75 5.02
CA ASP A 109 -20.92 -4.01 4.06
C ASP A 109 -20.18 -4.94 3.08
N ARG A 110 -19.80 -4.40 1.93
CA ARG A 110 -18.96 -5.08 0.95
C ARG A 110 -17.75 -4.20 0.62
N PRO A 111 -16.70 -4.21 1.46
CA PRO A 111 -15.59 -3.30 1.26
C PRO A 111 -14.76 -3.66 0.03
N VAL A 112 -14.05 -2.67 -0.51
CA VAL A 112 -12.95 -2.82 -1.48
C VAL A 112 -11.67 -2.38 -0.79
N LEU A 113 -10.62 -3.20 -0.84
CA LEU A 113 -9.34 -2.87 -0.22
C LEU A 113 -8.42 -2.18 -1.22
N VAL A 114 -8.00 -0.95 -0.94
CA VAL A 114 -6.93 -0.27 -1.66
C VAL A 114 -5.70 -0.24 -0.76
N TYR A 115 -4.64 -0.94 -1.13
CA TYR A 115 -3.46 -1.12 -0.26
C TYR A 115 -2.18 -0.64 -0.94
N ASP A 116 -1.24 -0.14 -0.13
CA ASP A 116 0.10 0.17 -0.60
C ASP A 116 0.83 -1.10 -1.06
N GLY A 117 1.49 -1.08 -2.22
CA GLY A 117 2.20 -2.25 -2.77
C GLY A 117 3.23 -2.88 -1.82
N PHE A 118 3.76 -2.11 -0.88
CA PHE A 118 4.65 -2.63 0.16
C PHE A 118 3.96 -3.54 1.19
N LEU A 119 2.64 -3.43 1.35
CA LEU A 119 1.83 -4.17 2.32
C LEU A 119 1.17 -5.38 1.66
N ARG A 120 1.98 -6.24 1.05
CA ARG A 120 1.51 -7.40 0.29
C ARG A 120 0.58 -8.35 1.04
N TRP A 121 0.77 -8.47 2.35
CA TRP A 121 -0.08 -9.26 3.24
C TRP A 121 -1.53 -8.76 3.23
N ALA A 122 -1.77 -7.50 2.88
CA ALA A 122 -3.12 -6.92 2.80
C ALA A 122 -3.93 -7.58 1.66
N LEU A 123 -3.28 -7.93 0.54
CA LEU A 123 -3.93 -8.69 -0.53
C LEU A 123 -4.36 -10.08 -0.05
N ASP A 124 -3.51 -10.75 0.71
CA ASP A 124 -3.83 -12.08 1.25
C ASP A 124 -5.03 -12.01 2.20
N VAL A 125 -5.16 -10.93 2.97
CA VAL A 125 -6.35 -10.68 3.79
C VAL A 125 -7.58 -10.41 2.91
N ALA A 126 -7.50 -9.56 1.89
CA ALA A 126 -8.65 -9.32 0.98
C ALA A 126 -9.17 -10.63 0.36
N LYS A 127 -8.26 -11.49 -0.08
CA LYS A 127 -8.59 -12.81 -0.65
C LYS A 127 -9.29 -13.73 0.34
N GLN A 128 -8.93 -13.71 1.62
CA GLN A 128 -9.61 -14.51 2.66
C GLN A 128 -11.10 -14.17 2.77
N PHE A 129 -11.47 -12.91 2.53
CA PHE A 129 -12.84 -12.44 2.59
C PHE A 129 -13.53 -12.39 1.22
N GLY A 130 -12.81 -12.73 0.14
CA GLY A 130 -13.33 -12.64 -1.23
C GLY A 130 -13.73 -11.21 -1.61
N ILE A 131 -13.08 -10.20 -1.03
CA ILE A 131 -13.37 -8.80 -1.33
C ILE A 131 -12.46 -8.29 -2.46
N PRO A 132 -12.96 -7.37 -3.32
CA PRO A 132 -12.12 -6.80 -4.36
C PRO A 132 -10.96 -6.00 -3.78
N SER A 133 -9.84 -6.00 -4.49
CA SER A 133 -8.58 -5.39 -4.04
C SER A 133 -7.87 -4.63 -5.15
N ALA A 134 -7.28 -3.48 -4.82
CA ALA A 134 -6.49 -2.66 -5.72
C ALA A 134 -5.14 -2.33 -5.09
N VAL A 135 -4.06 -2.55 -5.84
CA VAL A 135 -2.72 -2.16 -5.40
C VAL A 135 -2.45 -0.70 -5.74
N PHE A 136 -1.84 0.02 -4.81
CA PHE A 136 -1.44 1.41 -5.01
C PHE A 136 0.07 1.55 -4.83
N PHE A 137 0.76 1.90 -5.92
CA PHE A 137 2.19 2.15 -5.89
C PHE A 137 2.48 3.62 -5.62
N THR A 138 3.24 3.88 -4.54
CA THR A 138 3.62 5.25 -4.13
C THR A 138 4.86 5.78 -4.87
N GLN A 139 5.55 4.91 -5.62
CA GLN A 139 6.77 5.23 -6.36
C GLN A 139 6.46 5.52 -7.84
N SER A 140 7.37 6.20 -8.53
CA SER A 140 7.20 6.46 -9.97
C SER A 140 7.18 5.16 -10.78
N CYS A 141 6.52 5.19 -11.95
CA CYS A 141 6.47 4.03 -12.84
C CYS A 141 7.86 3.53 -13.23
N ALA A 142 8.83 4.44 -13.42
CA ALA A 142 10.21 4.07 -13.73
C ALA A 142 10.88 3.30 -12.58
N VAL A 143 10.70 3.76 -11.34
CA VAL A 143 11.24 3.10 -10.15
C VAL A 143 10.59 1.73 -9.96
N ASN A 144 9.27 1.64 -10.11
CA ASN A 144 8.55 0.35 -10.06
C ASN A 144 8.99 -0.61 -11.15
N ASN A 145 9.26 -0.12 -12.37
CA ASN A 145 9.77 -0.94 -13.47
C ASN A 145 11.14 -1.55 -13.11
N VAL A 146 12.06 -0.77 -12.54
CA VAL A 146 13.35 -1.30 -12.07
C VAL A 146 13.13 -2.38 -10.99
N TYR A 147 12.36 -2.09 -9.94
CA TYR A 147 12.10 -3.04 -8.88
C TYR A 147 11.38 -4.32 -9.34
N TYR A 148 10.47 -4.21 -10.31
CA TYR A 148 9.80 -5.35 -10.92
C TYR A 148 10.81 -6.28 -11.61
N HIS A 149 11.74 -5.74 -12.40
CA HIS A 149 12.76 -6.54 -13.07
C HIS A 149 13.73 -7.20 -12.09
N VAL A 150 14.04 -6.55 -10.96
CA VAL A 150 14.80 -7.17 -9.87
C VAL A 150 13.98 -8.29 -9.21
N SER A 151 12.70 -8.03 -8.89
CA SER A 151 11.79 -8.98 -8.26
C SER A 151 11.61 -10.27 -9.06
N LYS A 152 11.50 -10.16 -10.40
CA LYS A 152 11.38 -11.30 -11.31
C LYS A 152 12.74 -11.95 -11.65
N GLY A 153 13.84 -11.48 -11.08
CA GLY A 153 15.20 -12.01 -11.33
C GLY A 153 15.76 -11.70 -12.73
N ILE A 154 15.13 -10.80 -13.47
CA ILE A 154 15.57 -10.36 -14.81
C ILE A 154 16.78 -9.44 -14.68
N LEU A 155 16.75 -8.52 -13.69
CA LEU A 155 17.90 -7.71 -13.29
C LEU A 155 18.50 -8.30 -12.02
N GLN A 156 19.70 -8.89 -12.14
CA GLN A 156 20.37 -9.55 -11.02
C GLN A 156 21.31 -8.60 -10.28
N LEU A 157 21.32 -8.70 -8.95
CA LEU A 157 22.16 -7.89 -8.07
C LEU A 157 23.28 -8.74 -7.45
N PRO A 158 24.45 -8.16 -7.10
CA PRO A 158 24.83 -6.76 -7.29
C PRO A 158 25.17 -6.42 -8.75
N LEU A 159 25.04 -5.14 -9.11
CA LEU A 159 25.50 -4.62 -10.40
C LEU A 159 26.91 -4.03 -10.27
N LEU A 160 27.71 -4.19 -11.33
CA LEU A 160 29.02 -3.53 -11.42
C LEU A 160 28.82 -2.06 -11.85
N PRO A 161 29.49 -1.07 -11.21
CA PRO A 161 29.27 0.36 -11.47
C PRO A 161 29.42 0.78 -12.93
N GLU A 162 30.26 0.10 -13.71
CA GLU A 162 30.59 0.44 -15.09
C GLU A 162 29.56 -0.10 -16.11
N VAL A 163 28.56 -0.87 -15.66
CA VAL A 163 27.56 -1.50 -16.52
C VAL A 163 26.41 -0.54 -16.77
N ASN A 164 25.96 -0.50 -18.03
CA ASN A 164 24.70 0.15 -18.38
C ASN A 164 23.54 -0.85 -18.28
N VAL A 165 22.43 -0.40 -17.71
CA VAL A 165 21.19 -1.14 -17.52
C VAL A 165 20.18 -0.72 -18.58
N SER A 166 19.70 -1.70 -19.35
CA SER A 166 18.66 -1.51 -20.36
C SER A 166 17.39 -2.24 -19.92
N LEU A 167 16.32 -1.49 -19.65
CA LEU A 167 15.03 -2.03 -19.25
C LEU A 167 13.91 -1.59 -20.22
N PRO A 168 12.92 -2.44 -20.51
CA PRO A 168 11.79 -2.08 -21.36
C PRO A 168 11.09 -0.80 -20.89
N GLY A 169 10.96 0.17 -21.80
CA GLY A 169 10.29 1.44 -21.55
C GLY A 169 11.11 2.49 -20.81
N LEU A 170 12.38 2.21 -20.51
CA LEU A 170 13.33 3.17 -19.92
C LEU A 170 14.48 3.47 -20.89
N PRO A 171 15.12 4.65 -20.80
CA PRO A 171 16.37 4.90 -21.48
C PRO A 171 17.47 3.95 -20.96
N LEU A 172 18.61 3.92 -21.65
CA LEU A 172 19.80 3.27 -21.13
C LEU A 172 20.29 4.03 -19.89
N LEU A 173 20.44 3.34 -18.76
CA LEU A 173 20.78 3.93 -17.47
C LEU A 173 22.15 3.44 -16.98
N GLN A 174 22.91 4.30 -16.31
CA GLN A 174 24.05 3.89 -15.50
C GLN A 174 23.57 3.34 -14.14
N VAL A 175 24.38 2.51 -13.47
CA VAL A 175 24.03 1.98 -12.13
C VAL A 175 23.75 3.11 -11.14
N SER A 176 24.49 4.21 -11.20
CA SER A 176 24.30 5.39 -10.35
C SER A 176 22.98 6.15 -10.58
N GLU A 177 22.28 5.86 -11.68
CA GLU A 177 20.97 6.47 -12.00
C GLU A 177 19.80 5.58 -11.56
N LEU A 178 20.08 4.37 -11.06
CA LEU A 178 19.07 3.47 -10.52
C LEU A 178 18.62 3.93 -9.12
N PRO A 179 17.47 3.44 -8.61
CA PRO A 179 17.07 3.71 -7.24
C PRO A 179 18.14 3.24 -6.24
N SER A 180 18.33 3.98 -5.14
CA SER A 180 19.43 3.72 -4.19
C SER A 180 19.43 2.29 -3.60
N PHE A 181 18.27 1.68 -3.42
CA PHE A 181 18.16 0.28 -2.98
C PHE A 181 18.75 -0.73 -3.99
N ILE A 182 18.98 -0.30 -5.23
CA ILE A 182 19.58 -1.07 -6.33
C ILE A 182 21.02 -0.63 -6.57
N SER A 183 21.27 0.69 -6.66
CA SER A 183 22.61 1.22 -6.93
C SER A 183 23.57 1.00 -5.75
N ASP A 184 23.08 1.18 -4.53
CA ASP A 184 23.82 1.03 -3.28
C ASP A 184 23.42 -0.28 -2.59
N TYR A 185 23.28 -1.34 -3.39
CA TYR A 185 22.67 -2.61 -2.96
C TYR A 185 23.23 -3.10 -1.61
N GLU A 186 22.36 -3.15 -0.62
CA GLU A 186 22.64 -3.65 0.71
C GLU A 186 21.82 -4.93 0.97
N PRO A 187 22.43 -6.13 0.91
CA PRO A 187 21.74 -7.41 1.00
C PRO A 187 20.90 -7.61 2.29
N GLN A 188 21.16 -6.83 3.33
CA GLN A 188 20.56 -6.99 4.67
C GLN A 188 19.60 -5.85 5.04
N SER A 189 19.32 -4.94 4.11
CA SER A 189 18.37 -3.86 4.35
C SER A 189 16.96 -4.41 4.52
N ALA A 190 16.36 -4.18 5.69
CA ALA A 190 15.00 -4.63 5.98
C ALA A 190 13.96 -4.09 4.99
N TRP A 191 14.22 -2.90 4.44
CA TRP A 191 13.37 -2.26 3.43
C TRP A 191 13.57 -2.85 2.04
N PHE A 192 14.77 -3.35 1.72
CA PHE A 192 15.05 -3.94 0.42
C PHE A 192 14.10 -5.10 0.12
N ASP A 193 13.92 -6.00 1.08
CA ASP A 193 12.96 -7.10 0.99
C ASP A 193 11.53 -6.60 0.74
N VAL A 194 11.07 -5.57 1.44
CA VAL A 194 9.72 -5.02 1.27
C VAL A 194 9.54 -4.42 -0.12
N ILE A 195 10.55 -3.70 -0.62
CA ILE A 195 10.50 -2.98 -1.89
C ILE A 195 10.59 -3.92 -3.08
N VAL A 196 11.54 -4.86 -3.07
CA VAL A 196 11.71 -5.79 -4.20
C VAL A 196 10.56 -6.79 -4.23
N LYS A 197 10.11 -7.26 -3.07
CA LYS A 197 9.05 -8.26 -3.03
C LYS A 197 7.67 -7.71 -3.35
N GLN A 198 7.47 -6.38 -3.42
CA GLN A 198 6.15 -5.74 -3.67
C GLN A 198 5.40 -6.29 -4.92
N PHE A 199 6.11 -6.92 -5.87
CA PHE A 199 5.55 -7.53 -7.08
C PHE A 199 5.34 -9.06 -7.01
N GLU A 200 5.65 -9.72 -5.89
CA GLU A 200 5.54 -11.18 -5.76
C GLU A 200 4.10 -11.69 -5.93
N ASN A 201 3.11 -10.96 -5.40
CA ASN A 201 1.70 -11.33 -5.44
C ASN A 201 0.82 -10.30 -6.18
N VAL A 202 1.42 -9.33 -6.88
CA VAL A 202 0.70 -8.24 -7.57
C VAL A 202 -0.28 -8.76 -8.60
N ASP A 203 0.05 -9.85 -9.29
CA ASP A 203 -0.78 -10.49 -10.32
C ASP A 203 -2.10 -11.04 -9.76
N GLY A 204 -2.25 -11.05 -8.43
CA GLY A 204 -3.46 -11.48 -7.75
C GLY A 204 -4.36 -10.35 -7.25
N ALA A 205 -4.01 -9.08 -7.45
CA ALA A 205 -4.89 -7.94 -7.21
C ALA A 205 -5.85 -7.76 -8.40
N ASP A 206 -7.04 -7.21 -8.15
CA ASP A 206 -8.04 -7.00 -9.19
C ASP A 206 -7.74 -5.73 -10.03
N TRP A 207 -7.01 -4.76 -9.46
CA TRP A 207 -6.54 -3.52 -10.11
C TRP A 207 -5.16 -3.09 -9.65
#